data_AF-A0A411MFP5-F1
#
_entry.id   AF-A0A411MFP5-F1
#
_cell.length_a   1.000
_cell.length_b   1.000
_cell.length_c   1.000
_cell.angle_alpha   90.00
_cell.angle_beta   90.00
_cell.angle_gamma   90.00
#
_symmetry.space_group_name_H-M   'P 1'
#
loop_
_entity.id
_entity.type
_entity.pdbx_description
1 polymer ?
#
loop_
_entity_poly.entity_id
_entity_poly.type
_entity_poly.pdbx_seq_one_letter_code
_entity_poly.pdbx_strand_id
1 'polypeptide(L)'
;MSTKQEVGNMKRAKDSMIAGLCLAAAISGLSGCNDPGYKVTGDNQKQLDQYSTHREGAIAYLLKTTVYVGEIRAMKSLPAGPALPAQHKKMLALRTEGDALGDIFSPLSYCRRAGYKAQEYWSVVAGNIQTETPENALAAYVEEARNCQGQIDSGPKPITYIETAIDKKPPVEGCLKIISLGSEEKVQGWSCSTELLSKK
;
A
#
# COMPACT_ATOMS: atom_id res chain seq x y z
N MET A 1 9.73 -47.15 49.99
CA MET A 1 10.87 -47.35 49.07
C MET A 1 10.98 -46.13 48.19
N SER A 2 12.16 -45.50 48.24
CA SER A 2 12.53 -44.24 47.60
C SER A 2 13.68 -44.53 46.63
N THR A 3 13.67 -43.86 45.49
CA THR A 3 14.83 -43.54 44.61
C THR A 3 14.24 -42.58 43.56
N LYS A 4 14.32 -41.25 43.69
CA LYS A 4 15.50 -40.37 43.57
C LYS A 4 16.42 -40.76 42.41
N GLN A 5 16.39 -39.95 41.36
CA GLN A 5 17.62 -39.46 40.74
C GLN A 5 17.47 -37.98 40.38
N GLU A 6 18.49 -37.22 40.78
CA GLU A 6 18.62 -35.77 40.80
C GLU A 6 19.50 -35.29 39.63
N VAL A 7 19.22 -34.05 39.22
CA VAL A 7 20.16 -33.00 38.79
C VAL A 7 20.91 -33.18 37.46
N GLY A 8 20.60 -32.27 36.53
CA GLY A 8 21.43 -31.91 35.39
C GLY A 8 21.23 -30.44 35.02
N ASN A 9 21.93 -29.58 35.73
CA ASN A 9 22.02 -28.13 35.62
C ASN A 9 22.45 -27.68 34.21
N MET A 10 21.75 -26.74 33.57
CA MET A 10 22.33 -25.98 32.45
C MET A 10 21.89 -24.51 32.48
N LYS A 11 22.74 -23.71 33.15
CA LYS A 11 22.86 -22.27 32.95
C LYS A 11 23.52 -21.97 31.60
N ARG A 12 23.12 -20.83 31.01
CA ARG A 12 23.75 -19.99 29.96
C ARG A 12 23.54 -20.39 28.49
N ALA A 13 22.80 -19.51 27.80
CA ALA A 13 23.33 -18.55 26.82
C ALA A 13 22.25 -17.45 26.66
N LYS A 14 22.29 -16.32 27.36
CA LYS A 14 22.88 -15.04 26.91
C LYS A 14 23.27 -14.96 25.43
N ASP A 15 22.82 -13.88 24.82
CA ASP A 15 23.23 -13.29 23.55
C ASP A 15 22.53 -13.83 22.29
N SER A 16 21.23 -13.53 22.15
CA SER A 16 20.68 -13.26 20.82
C SER A 16 21.18 -11.90 20.36
N MET A 17 22.39 -11.91 19.80
CA MET A 17 22.79 -10.92 18.81
C MET A 17 21.69 -10.88 17.75
N ILE A 18 20.87 -9.84 17.79
CA ILE A 18 20.26 -9.29 16.58
C ILE A 18 21.45 -8.80 15.76
N ALA A 19 22.05 -9.73 15.02
CA ALA A 19 22.92 -9.40 13.92
C ALA A 19 22.02 -8.67 12.94
N GLY A 20 22.03 -7.33 13.03
CA GLY A 20 21.63 -6.47 11.94
C GLY A 20 22.45 -6.93 10.75
N LEU A 21 21.84 -7.78 9.91
CA LEU A 21 22.34 -8.01 8.58
C LEU A 21 22.22 -6.67 7.89
N CYS A 22 23.33 -5.95 7.92
CA CYS A 22 23.61 -4.88 7.01
C CYS A 22 23.16 -5.33 5.62
N LEU A 23 22.14 -4.66 5.07
CA LEU A 23 22.00 -4.48 3.63
C LEU A 23 23.19 -3.62 3.13
N ALA A 24 24.41 -4.07 3.40
CA ALA A 24 25.65 -3.51 2.88
C ALA A 24 26.05 -4.13 1.53
N ALA A 25 25.19 -4.97 0.93
CA ALA A 25 25.52 -5.72 -0.28
C ALA A 25 25.02 -5.11 -1.60
N ALA A 26 24.54 -3.85 -1.61
CA ALA A 26 24.20 -3.15 -2.86
C ALA A 26 24.58 -1.64 -2.87
N ILE A 27 25.47 -1.20 -1.97
CA ILE A 27 25.85 0.22 -1.83
C ILE A 27 27.37 0.43 -2.02
N SER A 28 28.13 -0.61 -2.37
CA SER A 28 29.57 -0.51 -2.64
C SER A 28 29.93 0.30 -3.90
N GLY A 29 28.94 0.85 -4.62
CA GLY A 29 29.13 1.78 -5.74
C GLY A 29 28.76 3.25 -5.45
N LEU A 30 28.21 3.60 -4.28
CA LEU A 30 27.81 4.99 -4.01
C LEU A 30 28.98 5.81 -3.48
N SER A 31 29.82 6.28 -4.39
CA SER A 31 30.86 7.30 -4.13
C SER A 31 30.31 8.67 -3.67
N GLY A 32 28.99 8.79 -3.44
CA GLY A 32 28.31 9.99 -2.92
C GLY A 32 27.55 9.82 -1.59
N CYS A 33 27.42 8.62 -1.03
CA CYS A 33 26.74 8.42 0.27
C CYS A 33 27.68 8.52 1.49
N ASN A 34 29.00 8.62 1.26
CA ASN A 34 30.01 8.89 2.29
C ASN A 34 30.49 10.35 2.28
N ASP A 35 29.84 11.24 1.51
CA ASP A 35 30.06 12.69 1.66
C ASP A 35 29.42 13.12 3.00
N PRO A 36 30.19 13.71 3.93
CA PRO A 36 29.77 13.96 5.31
C PRO A 36 28.53 14.84 5.48
N GLY A 37 27.99 15.44 4.40
CA GLY A 37 26.74 16.19 4.45
C GLY A 37 25.51 15.54 3.81
N TYR A 38 25.56 14.27 3.42
CA TYR A 38 24.39 13.51 2.94
C TYR A 38 24.16 12.29 3.84
N LYS A 39 22.97 12.20 4.43
CA LYS A 39 22.61 11.13 5.37
C LYS A 39 21.41 10.37 4.85
N VAL A 40 21.58 9.08 4.53
CA VAL A 40 20.46 8.20 4.24
C VAL A 40 19.66 7.98 5.52
N THR A 41 18.35 8.25 5.48
CA THR A 41 17.46 8.13 6.64
C THR A 41 16.44 7.01 6.52
N GLY A 42 16.28 6.42 5.34
CA GLY A 42 15.46 5.25 5.13
C GLY A 42 15.15 4.99 3.66
N ASP A 43 14.17 4.14 3.42
CA ASP A 43 13.64 3.80 2.11
C ASP A 43 12.13 3.51 2.19
N ASN A 44 11.52 3.19 1.04
CA ASN A 44 10.11 2.80 0.98
C ASN A 44 9.90 1.27 0.97
N GLN A 45 10.83 0.47 1.50
CA GLN A 45 10.76 -1.01 1.44
C GLN A 45 9.43 -1.56 1.97
N LYS A 46 8.91 -1.01 3.08
CA LYS A 46 7.60 -1.40 3.62
C LYS A 46 6.46 -1.26 2.60
N GLN A 47 6.48 -0.22 1.77
CA GLN A 47 5.47 -0.03 0.71
C GLN A 47 5.67 -1.03 -0.44
N LEU A 48 6.92 -1.30 -0.80
CA LEU A 48 7.25 -2.31 -1.81
C LEU A 48 6.76 -3.70 -1.37
N ASP A 49 7.02 -4.07 -0.10
CA ASP A 49 6.61 -5.35 0.49
C ASP A 49 5.09 -5.48 0.57
N GLN A 50 4.40 -4.43 1.02
CA GLN A 50 2.94 -4.38 1.04
C GLN A 50 2.36 -4.57 -0.36
N TYR A 51 2.87 -3.84 -1.35
CA TYR A 51 2.42 -3.99 -2.74
C TYR A 51 2.63 -5.42 -3.22
N SER A 52 3.85 -5.97 -3.06
CA SER A 52 4.18 -7.33 -3.51
C SER A 52 3.31 -8.40 -2.84
N THR A 53 3.02 -8.24 -1.56
CA THR A 53 2.20 -9.18 -0.79
C THR A 53 0.75 -9.19 -1.26
N HIS A 54 0.21 -8.04 -1.65
CA HIS A 54 -1.22 -7.88 -1.94
C HIS A 54 -1.55 -7.80 -3.43
N ARG A 55 -0.56 -7.69 -4.34
CA ARG A 55 -0.77 -7.50 -5.78
C ARG A 55 -1.70 -8.53 -6.42
N GLU A 56 -1.43 -9.81 -6.24
CA GLU A 56 -2.24 -10.88 -6.84
C GLU A 56 -3.67 -10.90 -6.24
N GLY A 57 -3.77 -10.62 -4.94
CA GLY A 57 -5.06 -10.43 -4.27
C GLY A 57 -5.84 -9.25 -4.86
N ALA A 58 -5.18 -8.14 -5.17
CA ALA A 58 -5.80 -6.98 -5.80
C ALA A 58 -6.26 -7.26 -7.23
N ILE A 59 -5.53 -8.06 -8.01
CA ILE A 59 -5.97 -8.50 -9.35
C ILE A 59 -7.26 -9.31 -9.25
N ALA A 60 -7.26 -10.35 -8.40
CA ALA A 60 -8.44 -11.18 -8.20
C ALA A 60 -9.64 -10.36 -7.69
N TYR A 61 -9.37 -9.44 -6.78
CA TYR A 61 -10.38 -8.54 -6.24
C TYR A 61 -10.95 -7.58 -7.28
N LEU A 62 -10.12 -6.96 -8.11
CA LEU A 62 -10.57 -6.05 -9.18
C LEU A 62 -11.44 -6.79 -10.21
N LEU A 63 -11.05 -8.00 -10.60
CA LEU A 63 -11.85 -8.85 -11.47
C LEU A 63 -13.21 -9.17 -10.83
N LYS A 64 -13.21 -9.59 -9.57
CA LYS A 64 -14.43 -9.94 -8.82
C LYS A 64 -15.40 -8.74 -8.70
N THR A 65 -14.89 -7.57 -8.32
CA THR A 65 -15.71 -6.35 -8.23
C THR A 65 -16.28 -5.96 -9.59
N THR A 66 -15.49 -6.07 -10.66
CA THR A 66 -15.93 -5.79 -12.04
C THR A 66 -17.07 -6.69 -12.46
N VAL A 67 -16.99 -7.99 -12.16
CA VAL A 67 -18.07 -8.95 -12.43
C VAL A 67 -19.34 -8.54 -11.69
N TYR A 68 -19.27 -8.24 -10.39
CA TYR A 68 -20.47 -7.91 -9.60
C TYR A 68 -21.10 -6.58 -10.03
N VAL A 69 -20.29 -5.57 -10.39
CA VAL A 69 -20.80 -4.33 -10.98
C VAL A 69 -21.45 -4.60 -12.33
N GLY A 70 -20.86 -5.46 -13.16
CA GLY A 70 -21.43 -5.89 -14.44
C GLY A 70 -22.78 -6.60 -14.26
N GLU A 71 -22.90 -7.48 -13.27
CA GLU A 71 -24.17 -8.11 -12.90
C GLU A 71 -25.23 -7.07 -12.53
N ILE A 72 -24.87 -6.06 -11.71
CA ILE A 72 -25.79 -4.98 -11.34
C ILE A 72 -26.24 -4.19 -12.55
N ARG A 73 -25.30 -3.80 -13.41
CA ARG A 73 -25.60 -3.05 -14.63
C ARG A 73 -26.52 -3.82 -15.60
N ALA A 74 -26.41 -5.15 -15.62
CA ALA A 74 -27.22 -6.01 -16.49
C ALA A 74 -28.63 -6.29 -15.93
N MET A 75 -28.92 -5.90 -14.69
CA MET A 75 -30.23 -6.12 -14.08
C MET A 75 -31.31 -5.30 -14.79
N LYS A 76 -32.40 -5.98 -15.18
CA LYS A 76 -33.59 -5.33 -15.76
C LYS A 76 -34.53 -4.77 -14.70
N SER A 77 -34.45 -5.29 -13.48
CA SER A 77 -35.25 -4.90 -12.32
C SER A 77 -34.52 -5.26 -11.05
N LEU A 78 -34.81 -4.57 -9.95
CA LEU A 78 -34.26 -4.92 -8.65
C LEU A 78 -34.68 -6.33 -8.23
N PRO A 79 -33.79 -7.09 -7.57
CA PRO A 79 -34.15 -8.36 -6.97
C PRO A 79 -35.19 -8.14 -5.87
N ALA A 80 -36.08 -9.12 -5.68
CA ALA A 80 -37.16 -9.06 -4.70
C ALA A 80 -36.99 -10.12 -3.59
N GLY A 81 -37.66 -9.90 -2.47
CA GLY A 81 -37.65 -10.82 -1.34
C GLY A 81 -36.23 -11.05 -0.79
N PRO A 82 -35.82 -12.30 -0.50
CA PRO A 82 -34.52 -12.60 0.11
C PRO A 82 -33.31 -12.31 -0.80
N ALA A 83 -33.52 -12.16 -2.12
CA ALA A 83 -32.43 -11.87 -3.05
C ALA A 83 -31.88 -10.44 -2.91
N LEU A 84 -32.72 -9.47 -2.53
CA LEU A 84 -32.31 -8.08 -2.30
C LEU A 84 -31.30 -7.92 -1.15
N PRO A 85 -31.57 -8.40 0.07
CA PRO A 85 -30.59 -8.34 1.15
C PRO A 85 -29.37 -9.22 0.89
N ALA A 86 -29.50 -10.32 0.14
CA ALA A 86 -28.35 -11.13 -0.27
C ALA A 86 -27.39 -10.33 -1.19
N GLN A 87 -27.93 -9.61 -2.18
CA GLN A 87 -27.13 -8.73 -3.04
C GLN A 87 -26.47 -7.61 -2.22
N HIS A 88 -27.19 -7.01 -1.27
CA HIS A 88 -26.61 -5.99 -0.40
C HIS A 88 -25.44 -6.52 0.45
N LYS A 89 -25.59 -7.72 1.04
CA LYS A 89 -24.49 -8.39 1.76
C LYS A 89 -23.29 -8.68 0.86
N LYS A 90 -23.53 -9.13 -0.38
CA LYS A 90 -22.50 -9.38 -1.38
C LYS A 90 -21.66 -8.12 -1.67
N MET A 91 -22.31 -6.96 -1.79
CA MET A 91 -21.63 -5.69 -2.03
C MET A 91 -20.90 -5.15 -0.80
N LEU A 92 -21.45 -5.33 0.41
CA LEU A 92 -20.75 -5.01 1.65
C LEU A 92 -19.49 -5.88 1.84
N ALA A 93 -19.57 -7.17 1.50
CA ALA A 93 -18.42 -8.06 1.57
C ALA A 93 -17.29 -7.61 0.63
N LEU A 94 -17.61 -7.15 -0.58
CA LEU A 94 -16.61 -6.56 -1.47
C LEU A 94 -15.90 -5.37 -0.82
N ARG A 95 -16.63 -4.47 -0.16
CA ARG A 95 -16.02 -3.35 0.55
C ARG A 95 -15.03 -3.82 1.62
N THR A 96 -15.42 -4.79 2.45
CA THR A 96 -14.54 -5.36 3.48
C THR A 96 -13.32 -6.07 2.91
N GLU A 97 -13.48 -6.82 1.82
CA GLU A 97 -12.34 -7.44 1.11
C GLU A 97 -11.37 -6.37 0.58
N GLY A 98 -11.89 -5.24 0.08
CA GLY A 98 -11.07 -4.10 -0.35
C GLY A 98 -10.30 -3.43 0.79
N ASP A 99 -10.87 -3.37 2.00
CA ASP A 99 -10.17 -2.85 3.19
C ASP A 99 -8.92 -3.69 3.52
N ALA A 100 -8.89 -4.98 3.18
CA ALA A 100 -7.73 -5.84 3.39
C ALA A 100 -6.55 -5.54 2.44
N LEU A 101 -6.77 -4.77 1.36
CA LEU A 101 -5.71 -4.33 0.44
C LEU A 101 -4.94 -3.11 0.94
N GLY A 102 -5.35 -2.53 2.08
CA GLY A 102 -4.65 -1.47 2.80
C GLY A 102 -5.44 -0.18 2.95
N ASP A 103 -4.82 0.82 3.59
CA ASP A 103 -5.45 2.11 3.91
C ASP A 103 -5.33 3.14 2.76
N ILE A 104 -5.66 4.40 3.04
CA ILE A 104 -5.60 5.49 2.04
C ILE A 104 -4.19 5.78 1.51
N PHE A 105 -3.15 5.41 2.26
CA PHE A 105 -1.74 5.58 1.89
C PHE A 105 -1.14 4.29 1.30
N SER A 106 -1.92 3.21 1.23
CA SER A 106 -1.50 1.96 0.59
C SER A 106 -1.15 2.17 -0.89
N PRO A 107 -0.12 1.47 -1.41
CA PRO A 107 0.17 1.44 -2.85
C PRO A 107 -0.97 0.86 -3.70
N LEU A 108 -1.98 0.23 -3.09
CA LEU A 108 -3.17 -0.31 -3.73
C LEU A 108 -4.47 0.40 -3.27
N SER A 109 -4.36 1.65 -2.80
CA SER A 109 -5.49 2.42 -2.25
C SER A 109 -6.66 2.63 -3.23
N TYR A 110 -6.42 2.70 -4.55
CA TYR A 110 -7.49 2.77 -5.55
C TYR A 110 -8.28 1.46 -5.62
N CYS A 111 -7.65 0.31 -5.36
CA CYS A 111 -8.35 -0.97 -5.34
C CYS A 111 -9.35 -1.02 -4.18
N ARG A 112 -8.95 -0.55 -3.00
CA ARG A 112 -9.88 -0.36 -1.89
C ARG A 112 -11.04 0.56 -2.30
N ARG A 113 -10.75 1.74 -2.86
CA ARG A 113 -11.78 2.70 -3.28
C ARG A 113 -12.74 2.15 -4.35
N ALA A 114 -12.26 1.34 -5.29
CA ALA A 114 -13.11 0.67 -6.27
C ALA A 114 -14.17 -0.21 -5.59
N GLY A 115 -13.82 -0.90 -4.50
CA GLY A 115 -14.78 -1.63 -3.66
C GLY A 115 -15.87 -0.76 -3.04
N TYR A 116 -15.46 0.40 -2.51
CA TYR A 116 -16.39 1.38 -1.95
C TYR A 116 -17.34 1.91 -3.02
N LYS A 117 -16.81 2.30 -4.18
CA LYS A 117 -17.62 2.79 -5.31
C LYS A 117 -18.53 1.72 -5.91
N ALA A 118 -18.13 0.45 -5.90
CA ALA A 118 -19.01 -0.65 -6.29
C ALA A 118 -20.22 -0.75 -5.35
N GLN A 119 -20.00 -0.65 -4.03
CA GLN A 119 -21.09 -0.69 -3.04
C GLN A 119 -21.98 0.56 -3.08
N GLU A 120 -21.40 1.72 -3.36
CA GLU A 120 -22.12 2.97 -3.58
C GLU A 120 -23.01 2.88 -4.82
N TYR A 121 -22.47 2.38 -5.94
CA TYR A 121 -23.25 2.11 -7.15
C TYR A 121 -24.46 1.21 -6.88
N TRP A 122 -24.28 0.11 -6.14
CA TRP A 122 -25.41 -0.72 -5.70
C TRP A 122 -26.44 0.08 -4.88
N SER A 123 -25.97 0.94 -3.98
CA SER A 123 -26.84 1.74 -3.10
C SER A 123 -27.65 2.77 -3.88
N VAL A 124 -27.08 3.35 -4.93
CA VAL A 124 -27.79 4.24 -5.85
C VAL A 124 -28.83 3.46 -6.67
N VAL A 125 -28.44 2.33 -7.28
CA VAL A 125 -29.35 1.48 -8.06
C VAL A 125 -30.51 0.94 -7.21
N ALA A 126 -30.24 0.57 -5.96
CA ALA A 126 -31.25 0.11 -5.01
C ALA A 126 -32.12 1.25 -4.41
N GLY A 127 -31.86 2.51 -4.75
CA GLY A 127 -32.64 3.67 -4.29
C GLY A 127 -32.34 4.13 -2.86
N ASN A 128 -31.26 3.62 -2.24
CA ASN A 128 -30.82 4.05 -0.90
C ASN A 128 -30.11 5.41 -0.93
N ILE A 129 -29.51 5.77 -2.07
CA ILE A 129 -28.92 7.08 -2.33
C ILE A 129 -29.70 7.69 -3.49
N GLN A 130 -30.43 8.77 -3.22
CA GLN A 130 -31.33 9.42 -4.20
C GLN A 130 -30.74 10.70 -4.79
N THR A 131 -29.64 11.21 -4.22
CA THR A 131 -28.99 12.45 -4.65
C THR A 131 -28.00 12.24 -5.82
N GLU A 132 -27.77 11.00 -6.22
CA GLU A 132 -26.83 10.63 -7.27
C GLU A 132 -27.54 9.73 -8.30
N THR A 133 -27.14 9.83 -9.57
CA THR A 133 -27.69 8.97 -10.63
C THR A 133 -26.87 7.68 -10.76
N PRO A 134 -27.49 6.56 -11.18
CA PRO A 134 -26.77 5.31 -11.44
C PRO A 134 -25.60 5.48 -12.42
N GLU A 135 -25.73 6.36 -13.42
CA GLU A 135 -24.69 6.62 -14.42
C GLU A 135 -23.45 7.28 -13.80
N ASN A 136 -23.65 8.26 -12.91
CA ASN A 136 -22.55 8.95 -12.24
C ASN A 136 -21.83 8.02 -11.26
N ALA A 137 -22.59 7.24 -10.48
CA ALA A 137 -22.02 6.28 -9.55
C ALA A 137 -21.24 5.17 -10.27
N LEU A 138 -21.74 4.71 -11.43
CA LEU A 138 -21.01 3.76 -12.27
C LEU A 138 -19.73 4.38 -12.85
N ALA A 139 -19.76 5.62 -13.32
CA ALA A 139 -18.58 6.31 -13.83
C ALA A 139 -17.51 6.46 -12.74
N ALA A 140 -17.91 6.81 -11.52
CA ALA A 140 -17.00 6.88 -10.36
C ALA A 140 -16.36 5.52 -10.04
N TYR A 141 -17.14 4.43 -10.11
CA TYR A 141 -16.58 3.08 -9.98
C TYR A 141 -15.55 2.77 -11.07
N VAL A 142 -15.89 3.05 -12.34
CA VAL A 142 -15.01 2.76 -13.49
C VAL A 142 -13.69 3.54 -13.38
N GLU A 143 -13.74 4.78 -12.92
CA GLU A 143 -12.54 5.59 -12.68
C GLU A 143 -11.63 4.94 -11.63
N GLU A 144 -12.18 4.60 -10.46
CA GLU A 144 -11.41 3.96 -9.38
C GLU A 144 -10.88 2.58 -9.79
N ALA A 145 -11.67 1.80 -10.54
CA ALA A 145 -11.25 0.50 -11.07
C ALA A 145 -10.07 0.63 -12.05
N ARG A 146 -10.12 1.61 -12.96
CA ARG A 146 -9.00 1.92 -13.87
C ARG A 146 -7.76 2.38 -13.10
N ASN A 147 -7.94 3.22 -12.08
CA ASN A 147 -6.82 3.69 -11.28
C ASN A 147 -6.22 2.56 -10.43
N CYS A 148 -7.03 1.62 -9.94
CA CYS A 148 -6.56 0.39 -9.29
C CYS A 148 -5.73 -0.45 -10.26
N GLN A 149 -6.21 -0.67 -11.49
CA GLN A 149 -5.44 -1.35 -12.53
C GLN A 149 -4.09 -0.67 -12.76
N GLY A 150 -4.08 0.67 -12.85
CA GLY A 150 -2.84 1.45 -12.98
C GLY A 150 -1.85 1.21 -11.83
N GLN A 151 -2.33 1.11 -10.59
CA GLN A 151 -1.51 0.76 -9.42
C GLN A 151 -0.97 -0.68 -9.51
N ILE A 152 -1.82 -1.64 -9.91
CA ILE A 152 -1.45 -3.05 -10.10
C ILE A 152 -0.38 -3.20 -11.18
N ASP A 153 -0.46 -2.42 -12.27
CA ASP A 153 0.46 -2.56 -13.39
C ASP A 153 1.79 -1.86 -13.14
N SER A 154 1.76 -0.69 -12.50
CA SER A 154 2.95 0.14 -12.36
C SER A 154 3.75 -0.15 -11.08
N GLY A 155 3.05 -0.45 -9.99
CA GLY A 155 3.65 -0.60 -8.65
C GLY A 155 4.37 0.65 -8.12
N PRO A 156 4.73 0.66 -6.82
CA PRO A 156 5.62 1.67 -6.27
C PRO A 156 7.05 1.44 -6.77
N LYS A 157 7.77 2.53 -7.07
CA LYS A 157 9.20 2.48 -7.42
C LYS A 157 10.06 2.53 -6.14
N PRO A 158 11.22 1.87 -6.12
CA PRO A 158 12.17 1.99 -5.02
C PRO A 158 12.67 3.44 -4.83
N ILE A 159 12.57 3.92 -3.60
CA ILE A 159 12.95 5.27 -3.18
C ILE A 159 13.85 5.17 -1.95
N THR A 160 14.89 5.99 -1.94
CA THR A 160 15.77 6.23 -0.80
C THR A 160 15.54 7.64 -0.27
N TYR A 161 15.38 7.76 1.03
CA TYR A 161 15.23 9.04 1.73
C TYR A 161 16.58 9.52 2.23
N ILE A 162 16.90 10.78 1.94
CA ILE A 162 18.20 11.38 2.25
C ILE A 162 17.97 12.74 2.92
N GLU A 163 18.66 13.00 4.03
CA GLU A 163 18.75 14.30 4.67
C GLU A 163 20.06 15.01 4.31
N THR A 164 19.99 16.33 4.15
CA THR A 164 21.14 17.22 3.93
C THR A 164 21.04 18.45 4.81
N ALA A 165 22.12 19.22 4.92
CA ALA A 165 22.03 20.61 5.39
C ALA A 165 21.11 21.43 4.46
N ILE A 166 20.51 22.51 4.98
CA ILE A 166 19.49 23.33 4.28
C ILE A 166 20.05 24.01 3.03
N ASP A 167 21.34 24.33 3.04
CA ASP A 167 22.05 24.99 1.95
C ASP A 167 22.59 24.02 0.89
N LYS A 168 22.51 22.70 1.13
CA LYS A 168 22.98 21.69 0.17
C LYS A 168 21.96 21.42 -0.92
N LYS A 169 22.50 21.21 -2.12
CA LYS A 169 21.78 20.74 -3.32
C LYS A 169 21.34 19.27 -3.15
N PRO A 170 20.39 18.80 -3.98
CA PRO A 170 20.01 17.39 -3.97
C PRO A 170 21.20 16.48 -4.30
N PRO A 171 21.20 15.22 -3.80
CA PRO A 171 22.25 14.24 -4.08
C PRO A 171 22.47 13.98 -5.58
N VAL A 172 21.38 13.95 -6.35
CA VAL A 172 21.35 13.82 -7.82
C VAL A 172 20.21 14.66 -8.38
N GLU A 173 20.35 15.10 -9.64
CA GLU A 173 19.24 15.74 -10.36
C GLU A 173 18.05 14.77 -10.45
N GLY A 174 16.84 15.28 -10.20
CA GLY A 174 15.61 14.48 -10.14
C GLY A 174 15.21 13.99 -8.74
N CYS A 175 16.04 14.15 -7.70
CA CYS A 175 15.57 13.99 -6.32
C CYS A 175 14.54 15.08 -5.96
N LEU A 176 13.45 14.67 -5.31
CA LEU A 176 12.36 15.55 -4.90
C LEU A 176 12.56 16.01 -3.46
N LYS A 177 12.42 17.32 -3.20
CA LYS A 177 12.47 17.86 -1.83
C LYS A 177 11.23 17.39 -1.06
N ILE A 178 11.44 16.85 0.13
CA ILE A 178 10.37 16.55 1.09
C ILE A 178 10.08 17.83 1.86
N ILE A 179 8.86 18.33 1.79
CA ILE A 179 8.42 19.54 2.50
C ILE A 179 7.88 19.13 3.87
N SER A 180 8.51 19.57 4.96
CA SER A 180 7.93 19.43 6.30
C SER A 180 6.90 20.52 6.55
N LEU A 181 5.79 20.17 7.22
CA LEU A 181 4.75 21.12 7.64
C LEU A 181 4.95 21.61 9.10
N GLY A 182 6.09 21.30 9.74
CA GLY A 182 6.43 21.70 11.12
C GLY A 182 7.31 22.96 11.22
N SER A 183 7.58 23.43 12.45
CA SER A 183 8.43 24.61 12.70
C SER A 183 9.94 24.32 12.57
N GLU A 184 10.67 25.33 12.08
CA GLU A 184 12.12 25.39 11.78
C GLU A 184 12.81 24.05 11.42
N GLU A 185 12.84 23.75 10.12
CA GLU A 185 13.65 22.68 9.56
C GLU A 185 15.14 22.94 9.87
N LYS A 186 15.82 21.99 10.53
CA LYS A 186 17.28 22.02 10.74
C LYS A 186 18.06 21.34 9.62
N VAL A 187 17.37 20.50 8.85
CA VAL A 187 17.89 19.70 7.75
C VAL A 187 16.84 19.66 6.65
N GLN A 188 17.27 19.46 5.41
CA GLN A 188 16.41 19.30 4.25
C GLN A 188 16.30 17.83 3.87
N GLY A 189 15.07 17.33 3.74
CA GLY A 189 14.79 15.97 3.29
C GLY A 189 14.64 15.86 1.77
N TRP A 190 15.07 14.73 1.22
CA TRP A 190 14.98 14.38 -0.19
C TRP A 190 14.44 12.97 -0.37
N SER A 191 13.60 12.80 -1.38
CA SER A 191 13.13 11.53 -1.91
C SER A 191 13.81 11.29 -3.26
N CYS A 192 14.64 10.26 -3.34
CA CYS A 192 15.45 9.95 -4.51
C CYS A 192 15.12 8.54 -5.00
N SER A 193 14.90 8.35 -6.30
CA SER A 193 14.81 7.00 -6.85
C SER A 193 16.14 6.26 -6.67
N THR A 194 16.09 5.03 -6.18
CA THR A 194 17.29 4.21 -5.97
C THR A 194 18.05 3.98 -7.29
N GLU A 195 17.34 3.91 -8.43
CA GLU A 195 17.95 3.79 -9.76
C GLU A 195 18.72 5.06 -10.17
N LEU A 196 18.26 6.25 -9.77
CA LEU A 196 18.98 7.49 -10.04
C LEU A 196 20.28 7.58 -9.22
N LEU A 197 20.25 7.04 -8.00
CA LEU A 197 21.42 7.02 -7.12
C LEU A 197 22.49 6.04 -7.63
N SER A 198 22.10 4.94 -8.28
CA SER A 198 23.04 3.93 -8.79
C SER A 198 23.69 4.27 -10.15
N LYS A 199 23.25 5.33 -10.83
CA LYS A 199 23.77 5.76 -12.15
C LYS A 199 24.99 6.69 -12.08
N LYS A 200 25.65 6.78 -10.91
CA LYS A 200 26.82 7.62 -10.68
C LYS A 200 28.13 6.84 -10.72
#